data_AF-A0A6B9SBY2-F1
#
_entry.id   AF-A0A6B9SBY2-F1
#
_cell.length_a   1.000
_cell.length_b   1.000
_cell.length_c   1.000
_cell.angle_alpha   90.00
_cell.angle_beta   90.00
_cell.angle_gamma   90.00
#
_symmetry.space_group_name_H-M   'P 1'
#
loop_
_entity.id
_entity.type
_entity.pdbx_description
1 polymer ?
#
loop_
_entity_poly.entity_id
_entity_poly.type
_entity_poly.pdbx_seq_one_letter_code
_entity_poly.pdbx_strand_id
1 'polypeptide(L)'
;MFGGLVLFLYLGSLIVLFSFFMSLSRLLNCLIVVENFNVLLILFCLLSQWDEFRMFFIALIVIFTVEVTLGLVVLTRLWDSSSLIGIVGV
;
A
#
# COMPACT_ATOMS: atom_id res chain seq x y z
N MET A 1 -11.95 23.32 5.89
CA MET A 1 -11.51 22.33 4.88
C MET A 1 -10.51 21.31 5.43
N PHE A 2 -9.53 21.72 6.26
CA PHE A 2 -8.53 20.81 6.82
C PHE A 2 -9.11 19.63 7.63
N GLY A 3 -10.10 19.87 8.51
CA GLY A 3 -10.69 18.81 9.35
C GLY A 3 -11.42 17.71 8.57
N GLY A 4 -12.04 18.03 7.43
CA GLY A 4 -12.72 17.04 6.58
C GLY A 4 -11.73 16.10 5.87
N LEU A 5 -10.60 16.64 5.43
CA LEU A 5 -9.53 15.86 4.80
C LEU A 5 -8.86 14.91 5.80
N VAL A 6 -8.68 15.34 7.06
CA VAL A 6 -8.14 14.50 8.13
C VAL A 6 -9.11 13.36 8.49
N LEU A 7 -10.41 13.63 8.54
CA LEU A 7 -11.44 12.59 8.72
C LEU A 7 -11.44 11.57 7.58
N PHE A 8 -11.27 12.02 6.34
CA PHE A 8 -11.16 11.16 5.17
C PHE A 8 -9.93 10.24 5.25
N LEU A 9 -8.77 10.77 5.63
CA LEU A 9 -7.57 9.97 5.88
C LEU A 9 -7.78 8.94 6.98
N TYR A 10 -8.38 9.36 8.10
CA TYR A 10 -8.61 8.48 9.24
C TYR A 10 -9.54 7.31 8.88
N LEU A 11 -10.68 7.61 8.24
CA LEU A 11 -11.62 6.60 7.76
C LEU A 11 -10.99 5.70 6.70
N GLY A 12 -10.27 6.27 5.73
CA GLY A 12 -9.54 5.52 4.72
C GLY A 12 -8.52 4.56 5.32
N SER A 13 -7.74 5.03 6.30
CA SER A 13 -6.74 4.20 7.00
C SER A 13 -7.38 3.05 7.78
N LEU A 14 -8.52 3.27 8.43
CA LEU A 14 -9.27 2.22 9.14
C LEU A 14 -9.78 1.14 8.18
N ILE A 15 -10.32 1.54 7.03
CA ILE A 15 -10.84 0.61 6.01
C ILE A 15 -9.70 -0.24 5.41
N VAL A 16 -8.54 0.38 5.15
CA VAL A 16 -7.34 -0.31 4.68
C VAL A 16 -6.84 -1.30 5.74
N LEU A 17 -6.73 -0.89 7.00
CA LEU A 17 -6.30 -1.77 8.11
C LEU A 17 -7.21 -3.00 8.26
N PHE A 18 -8.52 -2.78 8.16
CA PHE A 18 -9.50 -3.86 8.23
C PHE A 18 -9.40 -4.80 7.02
N SER A 19 -9.21 -4.24 5.83
CA SER A 19 -9.01 -5.01 4.59
C SER A 19 -7.71 -5.81 4.60
N PHE A 20 -6.65 -5.25 5.20
CA PHE A 20 -5.37 -5.92 5.36
C PHE A 20 -5.51 -7.15 6.27
N PHE A 21 -6.20 -7.00 7.41
CA PHE A 21 -6.45 -8.11 8.34
C PHE A 21 -7.27 -9.24 7.70
N MET A 22 -8.29 -8.90 6.89
CA MET A 22 -9.08 -9.90 6.17
C MET A 22 -8.32 -10.57 5.01
N SER A 23 -7.31 -9.90 4.46
CA SER A 23 -6.56 -10.36 3.28
C SER A 23 -5.29 -11.15 3.59
N LEU A 24 -4.99 -11.44 4.87
CA LEU A 24 -3.74 -12.10 5.28
C LEU A 24 -3.48 -13.45 4.60
N SER A 25 -4.52 -14.13 4.11
CA SER A 25 -4.41 -15.42 3.42
C SER A 25 -3.81 -15.31 2.01
N ARG A 26 -3.85 -14.14 1.37
CA ARG A 26 -3.35 -13.92 0.02
C ARG A 26 -2.49 -12.65 -0.04
N LEU A 27 -1.18 -12.86 -0.11
CA LEU A 27 -0.17 -11.80 -0.17
C LEU A 27 -0.41 -10.79 -1.32
N LEU A 28 -0.93 -11.25 -2.47
CA LEU A 28 -1.26 -10.35 -3.58
C LEU A 28 -2.44 -9.42 -3.26
N ASN A 29 -3.46 -9.91 -2.55
CA ASN A 29 -4.60 -9.08 -2.14
C ASN A 29 -4.20 -8.10 -1.02
N CYS A 30 -3.24 -8.48 -0.18
CA CYS A 30 -2.59 -7.58 0.77
C CYS A 30 -1.85 -6.44 0.04
N LEU A 31 -1.08 -6.76 -1.00
CA LEU A 31 -0.39 -5.74 -1.81
C LEU A 31 -1.35 -4.72 -2.44
N ILE A 32 -2.48 -5.20 -2.98
CA ILE A 32 -3.53 -4.35 -3.55
C ILE A 32 -4.13 -3.42 -2.50
N VAL A 33 -4.33 -3.89 -1.27
CA VAL A 33 -4.85 -3.05 -0.18
C VAL A 33 -3.88 -1.94 0.19
N VAL A 34 -2.57 -2.23 0.24
CA VAL A 34 -1.54 -1.21 0.53
C VAL A 34 -1.43 -0.21 -0.62
N GLU A 35 -1.52 -0.65 -1.88
CA GLU A 35 -1.52 0.25 -3.03
C GLU A 35 -2.70 1.23 -3.00
N ASN A 36 -3.89 0.77 -2.63
CA ASN A 36 -5.06 1.65 -2.46
C ASN A 36 -4.85 2.71 -1.36
N PHE A 37 -4.11 2.37 -0.30
CA PHE A 37 -3.75 3.32 0.75
C PHE A 37 -2.79 4.40 0.24
N ASN A 38 -1.81 4.00 -0.58
CA ASN A 38 -0.86 4.92 -1.19
C ASN A 38 -1.56 5.93 -2.10
N VAL A 39 -2.51 5.47 -2.93
CA VAL A 39 -3.33 6.36 -3.77
C VAL A 39 -4.12 7.35 -2.92
N LEU A 40 -4.68 6.91 -1.79
CA LEU A 40 -5.42 7.76 -0.87
C LEU A 40 -4.52 8.84 -0.22
N LEU A 41 -3.28 8.50 0.12
CA LEU A 41 -2.29 9.45 0.64
C LEU A 41 -1.84 10.47 -0.42
N ILE A 42 -1.61 10.03 -1.66
CA ILE A 42 -1.31 10.91 -2.79
C ILE A 42 -2.47 11.89 -3.01
N LEU A 43 -3.70 11.39 -3.03
CA LEU A 43 -4.90 12.21 -3.22
C LEU A 43 -5.06 13.26 -2.12
N PHE A 44 -4.80 12.89 -0.86
CA PHE A 44 -4.81 13.83 0.25
C PHE A 44 -3.75 14.92 0.09
N CYS A 45 -2.52 14.54 -0.28
CA CYS A 45 -1.43 15.48 -0.47
C CYS A 45 -1.73 16.47 -1.61
N LEU A 46 -2.33 15.97 -2.70
CA LEU A 46 -2.78 16.79 -3.83
C LEU A 46 -3.91 17.76 -3.45
N LEU A 47 -4.90 17.31 -2.66
CA LEU A 47 -6.00 18.16 -2.19
C LEU A 47 -5.57 19.22 -1.17
N SER A 48 -4.45 18.99 -0.47
CA SER A 48 -3.94 19.94 0.52
C SER A 48 -3.44 21.24 -0.14
N GLN A 49 -2.88 21.19 -1.37
CA GLN A 49 -2.49 22.37 -2.18
C GLN A 49 -1.54 23.39 -1.52
N TRP A 50 -0.74 23.03 -0.50
CA TRP A 50 0.29 23.93 0.03
C TRP A 50 1.60 23.75 -0.73
N ASP A 51 2.31 24.84 -1.03
CA ASP A 51 3.55 24.81 -1.80
C ASP A 51 4.63 23.90 -1.19
N GLU A 52 4.71 23.86 0.16
CA GLU A 52 5.65 23.00 0.88
C GLU A 52 5.37 21.50 0.69
N PHE A 53 4.10 21.12 0.45
CA PHE A 53 3.73 19.73 0.23
C PHE A 53 4.11 19.20 -1.16
N ARG A 54 4.54 20.04 -2.12
CA ARG A 54 4.99 19.54 -3.44
C ARG A 54 6.22 18.65 -3.34
N MET A 55 7.20 19.03 -2.53
CA MET A 55 8.38 18.18 -2.29
C MET A 55 7.99 16.88 -1.60
N PHE A 56 7.08 16.96 -0.61
CA PHE A 56 6.55 15.79 0.08
C PHE A 56 5.76 14.86 -0.85
N PHE A 57 4.95 15.41 -1.75
CA PHE A 57 4.19 14.68 -2.77
C PHE A 57 5.12 13.85 -3.67
N ILE A 58 6.18 14.46 -4.19
CA ILE A 58 7.15 13.79 -5.06
C ILE A 58 7.90 12.70 -4.28
N ALA A 59 8.34 13.00 -3.04
CA ALA A 59 9.02 12.02 -2.19
C ALA A 59 8.13 10.80 -1.89
N LEU A 60 6.84 11.03 -1.61
CA LEU A 60 5.87 9.95 -1.36
C LEU A 60 5.69 9.05 -2.58
N ILE A 61 5.61 9.60 -3.79
CA ILE A 61 5.50 8.80 -5.03
C ILE A 61 6.70 7.85 -5.18
N VAL A 62 7.91 8.34 -4.91
CA VAL A 62 9.12 7.50 -4.99
C VAL A 62 9.08 6.39 -3.93
N ILE A 63 8.69 6.71 -2.71
CA ILE A 63 8.59 5.70 -1.63
C ILE A 63 7.54 4.64 -1.96
N PHE A 64 6.37 5.05 -2.47
CA PHE A 64 5.30 4.11 -2.84
C PHE A 64 5.67 3.19 -4.00
N THR A 65 6.44 3.68 -4.98
CA THR A 65 6.93 2.82 -6.07
C THR A 65 7.96 1.80 -5.57
N VAL A 66 8.84 2.19 -4.64
CA VAL A 66 9.77 1.24 -3.98
C VAL A 66 9.00 0.20 -3.17
N GLU A 67 7.96 0.59 -2.43
CA GLU A 67 7.14 -0.34 -1.67
C GLU A 67 6.48 -1.41 -2.56
N VAL A 68 5.84 -1.01 -3.66
CA VAL A 68 5.20 -1.95 -4.59
C VAL A 68 6.22 -2.90 -5.21
N THR A 69 7.39 -2.39 -5.63
CA THR A 69 8.44 -3.24 -6.20
C THR A 69 8.99 -4.25 -5.18
N LEU A 70 9.25 -3.83 -3.93
CA LEU A 70 9.67 -4.74 -2.86
C LEU A 70 8.58 -5.76 -2.53
N GLY A 71 7.32 -5.34 -2.48
CA GLY A 71 6.18 -6.21 -2.26
C GLY A 71 6.05 -7.32 -3.31
N LEU A 72 6.20 -6.97 -4.58
CA LEU A 72 6.20 -7.93 -5.69
C LEU A 72 7.43 -8.85 -5.66
N VAL A 73 8.61 -8.34 -5.31
CA VAL A 73 9.81 -9.16 -5.14
C VAL A 73 9.62 -10.18 -4.02
N VAL A 74 9.10 -9.77 -2.86
CA VAL A 74 8.82 -10.71 -1.76
C VAL A 74 7.77 -11.74 -2.18
N LEU A 75 6.71 -11.31 -2.87
CA LEU A 75 5.67 -12.20 -3.37
C LEU A 75 6.23 -13.26 -4.33
N THR A 76 7.05 -12.87 -5.30
CA THR A 76 7.66 -13.80 -6.27
C THR A 76 8.57 -14.80 -5.58
N ARG A 77 9.37 -14.38 -4.60
CA ARG A 77 10.23 -15.30 -3.82
C ARG A 77 9.43 -16.30 -2.99
N LEU A 78 8.33 -15.86 -2.37
CA LEU A 78 7.45 -16.74 -1.61
C LEU A 78 6.68 -17.70 -2.52
N TRP A 79 6.28 -17.25 -3.71
CA TRP A 79 5.68 -18.10 -4.73
C TRP A 79 6.64 -19.18 -5.22
N ASP A 80 7.90 -18.82 -5.53
CA ASP A 80 8.95 -19.76 -5.90
C ASP A 80 9.24 -20.77 -4.77
N SER A 81 9.26 -20.32 -3.51
CA SER A 81 9.47 -21.19 -2.35
C SER A 81 8.29 -22.14 -2.11
N SER A 82 7.05 -21.67 -2.29
CA SER A 82 5.83 -22.48 -2.16
C SER A 82 5.73 -23.54 -3.26
N SER A 83 6.08 -23.18 -4.50
CA SER A 83 6.16 -24.14 -5.61
C SER A 83 7.29 -25.17 -5.40
N LEU A 84 8.42 -24.77 -4.81
CA LEU A 84 9.49 -25.68 -4.40
C LEU A 84 9.05 -26.64 -3.28
N ILE A 85 8.24 -26.19 -2.32
CA ILE A 85 7.62 -27.06 -1.31
C ILE A 85 6.68 -28.10 -1.97
N GLY A 86 6.01 -27.74 -3.07
CA GLY A 86 5.20 -28.68 -3.86
C GLY A 86 6.00 -29.67 -4.71
N ILE A 87 7.27 -29.40 -5.03
CA ILE A 87 8.15 -30.29 -5.81
C ILE A 87 9.03 -31.17 -4.90
N VAL A 88 9.39 -30.69 -3.72
CA VAL A 88 10.26 -31.41 -2.75
C VAL A 88 9.45 -32.05 -1.62
N GLY A 89 8.15 -31.73 -1.49
CA GLY A 89 7.21 -32.42 -0.62
C GLY A 89 6.80 -33.77 -1.22
N VAL A 90 7.13 -34.84 -0.51
CA VAL A 90 6.80 -36.26 -0.75
C VAL A 90 5.32 -36.55 -1.01
#